data_AF-A0A1V6GYM6-F1
#
_entry.id   AF-A0A1V6GYM6-F1
#
_cell.length_a   1.000
_cell.length_b   1.000
_cell.length_c   1.000
_cell.angle_alpha   90.00
_cell.angle_beta   90.00
_cell.angle_gamma   90.00
#
_symmetry.space_group_name_H-M   'P 1'
#
loop_
_entity.id
_entity.type
_entity.pdbx_description
1 polymer ?
#
loop_
_entity_poly.entity_id
_entity_poly.type
_entity_poly.pdbx_seq_one_letter_code
_entity_poly.pdbx_strand_id
1 'polypeptide(L)'
;MKRVFGLMLALVAVVMFAAPAMAQSRDVKSKFYDFSDTLIDGEIKKPSTLYTDARVKVKFDRLAKLKKSFMEPMLQSAKEPSFK
;
A
#
# COMPACT_ATOMS: atom_id res chain seq x y z
N MET A 1 -27.40 23.30 39.42
CA MET A 1 -27.96 22.88 38.11
C MET A 1 -26.90 22.87 37.01
N LYS A 2 -26.41 24.03 36.52
CA LYS A 2 -25.49 24.10 35.35
C LYS A 2 -24.16 23.34 35.53
N ARG A 3 -23.55 23.39 36.72
CA ARG A 3 -22.29 22.66 37.04
C ARG A 3 -22.48 21.14 37.12
N VAL A 4 -23.60 20.70 37.67
CA VAL A 4 -23.97 19.28 37.79
C VAL A 4 -24.31 18.70 36.41
N PHE A 5 -24.99 19.50 35.59
CA PHE A 5 -25.27 19.16 34.18
C PHE A 5 -23.98 19.06 33.36
N GLY A 6 -23.02 19.98 33.56
CA GLY A 6 -21.71 19.91 32.92
C GLY A 6 -20.91 18.67 33.33
N LEU A 7 -20.94 18.29 34.61
CA LEU A 7 -20.30 17.06 35.10
C LEU A 7 -20.93 15.79 34.53
N MET A 8 -22.26 15.73 34.44
CA MET A 8 -22.97 14.62 33.78
C MET A 8 -22.59 14.50 32.31
N LEU A 9 -22.50 15.63 31.59
CA LEU A 9 -22.15 15.64 30.18
C LEU A 9 -20.69 15.23 29.94
N ALA A 10 -19.78 15.63 30.84
CA ALA A 10 -18.39 15.17 30.83
C ALA A 10 -18.26 13.66 31.11
N LEU A 11 -19.05 13.12 32.04
CA LEU A 11 -19.07 11.69 32.33
C LEU A 11 -19.53 10.88 31.10
N VAL A 12 -20.57 11.33 30.41
CA VAL A 12 -21.07 10.70 29.18
C VAL A 12 -19.99 10.74 28.08
N ALA A 13 -19.29 11.86 27.93
CA ALA A 13 -18.22 11.99 26.94
C ALA A 13 -17.06 11.00 27.20
N VAL A 14 -16.67 10.80 28.46
CA VAL A 14 -15.63 9.84 28.84
C VAL A 14 -16.04 8.41 28.55
N VAL A 15 -17.29 8.03 28.85
CA VAL A 15 -17.81 6.68 28.57
C VAL A 15 -17.87 6.41 27.06
N MET A 16 -18.27 7.40 26.26
CA MET A 16 -18.32 7.28 24.80
C MET A 16 -16.94 7.17 24.15
N PHE A 17 -15.92 7.83 24.72
CA PHE A 17 -14.55 7.76 24.21
C PHE A 17 -13.83 6.44 24.58
N ALA A 18 -14.31 5.73 25.62
CA ALA A 18 -13.78 4.43 26.04
C ALA A 18 -14.39 3.23 25.27
N ALA A 19 -15.41 3.45 24.43
CA ALA A 19 -16.08 2.41 23.67
C ALA A 19 -15.21 1.63 22.63
N PRO A 20 -14.18 2.18 21.96
CA PRO A 20 -13.50 1.46 20.89
C PRO A 20 -12.63 0.29 21.40
N ALA A 21 -12.36 0.18 22.71
CA ALA A 21 -11.63 -0.94 23.30
C ALA A 21 -12.43 -2.26 23.35
N MET A 22 -13.76 -2.21 23.20
CA MET A 22 -14.63 -3.39 23.27
C MET A 22 -14.84 -4.06 21.90
N ALA A 23 -14.26 -3.54 20.82
CA ALA A 23 -14.37 -4.09 19.47
C ALA A 23 -13.37 -5.21 19.17
N GLN A 24 -12.45 -5.53 20.08
CA GLN A 24 -11.34 -6.45 19.83
C GLN A 24 -11.63 -7.93 20.18
N SER A 25 -12.91 -8.30 20.37
CA SER A 25 -13.32 -9.68 20.65
C SER A 25 -14.15 -10.27 19.50
N ARG A 26 -13.53 -10.41 18.33
CA ARG A 26 -13.95 -11.46 17.40
C ARG A 26 -12.73 -12.27 17.04
N ASP A 27 -12.78 -13.53 17.41
CA ASP A 27 -11.94 -14.60 16.91
C ASP A 27 -11.87 -14.47 15.38
N VAL A 28 -10.84 -13.79 14.88
CA VAL A 28 -10.62 -13.59 13.45
C VAL A 28 -10.14 -14.93 12.94
N LYS A 29 -11.09 -15.82 12.59
CA LYS A 29 -10.78 -17.10 11.96
C LYS A 29 -10.04 -16.80 10.66
N SER A 30 -8.72 -16.93 10.70
CA SER A 30 -7.88 -16.81 9.52
C SER A 30 -8.24 -17.96 8.59
N LYS A 31 -8.92 -17.66 7.49
CA LYS A 31 -9.19 -18.63 6.43
C LYS A 31 -7.89 -18.85 5.67
N PHE A 32 -7.10 -19.84 6.09
CA PHE A 32 -6.00 -20.34 5.29
C PHE A 32 -6.62 -21.13 4.13
N TYR A 33 -6.50 -20.61 2.92
CA TYR A 33 -6.89 -21.34 1.72
C TYR A 33 -5.77 -22.33 1.40
N ASP A 34 -6.10 -23.62 1.41
CA ASP A 34 -5.21 -24.66 0.93
C ASP A 34 -5.35 -24.75 -0.60
N PHE A 35 -4.29 -24.36 -1.30
CA PHE A 35 -4.23 -24.39 -2.77
C PHE A 35 -3.63 -25.69 -3.31
N SER A 36 -3.39 -26.69 -2.46
CA SER A 36 -2.85 -27.99 -2.90
C SER A 36 -3.75 -28.70 -3.91
N ASP A 37 -5.07 -28.51 -3.83
CA ASP A 37 -6.05 -29.08 -4.78
C ASP A 37 -6.28 -28.22 -6.04
N THR A 38 -5.67 -27.03 -6.14
CA THR A 38 -5.59 -26.29 -7.41
C THR A 38 -4.41 -26.77 -8.25
N LEU A 39 -4.33 -28.09 -8.47
CA LEU A 39 -3.52 -28.65 -9.55
C LEU A 39 -4.23 -28.33 -10.87
N ILE A 40 -3.76 -27.29 -11.56
CA ILE A 40 -4.08 -27.09 -12.97
C ILE A 40 -3.34 -28.20 -13.74
N ASP A 41 -4.09 -29.26 -14.04
CA ASP A 41 -3.91 -30.11 -15.22
C ASP A 41 -2.66 -31.00 -15.30
N GLY A 42 -2.25 -31.62 -14.18
CA GLY A 42 -1.47 -32.88 -14.15
C GLY A 42 -0.09 -32.94 -14.83
N GLU A 43 0.32 -31.91 -15.56
CA GLU A 43 1.61 -31.82 -16.22
C GLU A 43 2.58 -31.06 -15.32
N ILE A 44 3.57 -31.77 -14.78
CA ILE A 44 4.79 -31.13 -14.28
C ILE A 44 5.52 -30.57 -15.49
N LYS A 45 5.13 -29.39 -15.95
CA LYS A 45 6.00 -28.53 -16.75
C LYS A 45 7.11 -28.07 -15.83
N LYS A 46 8.16 -28.91 -15.71
CA LYS A 46 9.43 -28.48 -15.13
C LYS A 46 9.76 -27.15 -15.81
N PRO A 47 9.97 -26.04 -15.07
CA PRO A 47 10.40 -24.82 -15.72
C PRO A 47 11.70 -25.17 -16.43
N SER A 48 11.66 -25.24 -17.76
CA SER A 48 12.87 -25.33 -18.57
C SER A 48 13.76 -24.23 -18.03
N THR A 49 14.95 -24.60 -17.53
CA THR A 49 15.94 -23.66 -17.02
C THR A 49 15.93 -22.47 -17.95
N LEU A 50 15.42 -21.35 -17.45
CA LEU A 50 15.23 -20.16 -18.24
C LEU A 50 16.66 -19.75 -18.55
N TYR A 51 17.14 -20.09 -19.75
CA TYR A 51 18.35 -19.53 -20.29
C TYR A 51 18.01 -18.06 -20.49
N THR A 52 18.12 -17.28 -19.40
CA THR A 52 18.20 -15.83 -19.48
C THR A 52 19.45 -15.59 -20.29
N ASP A 53 19.27 -15.46 -21.60
CA ASP A 53 20.31 -15.01 -22.50
C ASP A 53 20.89 -13.75 -21.84
N ALA A 54 22.14 -13.83 -21.39
CA ALA A 54 22.81 -12.73 -20.70
C ALA A 54 22.89 -11.46 -21.58
N ARG A 55 22.48 -11.59 -22.85
CA ARG A 55 22.35 -10.53 -23.85
C ARG A 55 20.92 -10.02 -24.05
N VAL A 56 19.97 -10.30 -23.15
CA VAL A 56 18.68 -9.59 -23.13
C VAL A 56 18.95 -8.14 -22.73
N LYS A 57 19.09 -7.27 -23.74
CA LYS A 57 19.18 -5.82 -23.55
C LYS A 57 18.01 -5.36 -22.68
N VAL A 58 18.34 -4.83 -21.51
CA VAL A 58 17.35 -4.51 -20.49
C VAL A 58 16.37 -3.47 -21.04
N LYS A 59 15.06 -3.74 -20.97
CA LYS A 59 13.99 -2.92 -21.57
C LYS A 59 13.78 -1.56 -20.87
N PHE A 60 14.78 -1.04 -20.17
CA PHE A 60 14.73 0.24 -19.48
C PHE A 60 15.00 1.44 -20.40
N ASP A 61 15.26 1.24 -21.70
CA ASP A 61 15.46 2.32 -22.66
C ASP A 61 14.30 3.33 -22.64
N ARG A 62 13.05 2.87 -22.45
CA ARG A 62 11.88 3.75 -22.33
C ARG A 62 11.93 4.59 -21.04
N LEU A 63 12.27 3.98 -19.91
CA LEU A 63 12.38 4.69 -18.63
C LEU A 63 13.57 5.66 -18.61
N ALA A 64 14.70 5.27 -19.19
CA ALA A 64 15.87 6.14 -19.33
C ALA A 64 15.58 7.36 -20.22
N LYS A 65 14.89 7.16 -21.35
CA LYS A 65 14.42 8.26 -22.21
C LYS A 65 13.44 9.17 -21.49
N LEU A 66 12.49 8.59 -20.75
CA LEU A 66 11.51 9.36 -19.98
C LEU A 66 12.19 10.22 -18.90
N LYS A 67 13.11 9.64 -18.13
CA LYS A 67 13.90 10.40 -17.14
C LYS A 67 14.62 11.57 -17.80
N LYS A 68 15.25 11.34 -18.96
CA LYS A 68 16.00 12.37 -19.69
C LYS A 68 15.09 13.49 -20.22
N SER A 69 13.89 13.16 -20.72
CA SER A 69 12.94 14.17 -21.23
C SER A 69 12.41 15.10 -20.14
N PHE A 70 12.36 14.66 -18.88
CA PHE A 70 11.94 15.50 -17.75
C PHE A 70 13.03 16.46 -17.26
N MET A 71 14.30 16.25 -17.61
CA MET A 71 15.39 17.08 -17.09
C MET A 71 15.33 18.53 -17.56
N GLU A 72 15.03 18.76 -18.84
CA GLU A 72 15.01 20.12 -19.42
C GLU A 72 13.87 20.97 -18.86
N PRO A 73 12.61 20.50 -18.80
CA PRO A 73 11.53 21.22 -18.14
C PRO A 73 11.80 21.49 -16.65
N MET A 74 12.39 20.53 -15.94
CA MET A 74 12.74 20.69 -14.51
C MET A 74 13.81 21.77 -14.28
N LEU A 75 14.80 21.87 -15.16
CA LEU A 75 15.83 22.92 -15.09
C LEU A 75 15.27 24.30 -15.49
N GLN A 76 14.24 24.34 -16.33
CA GLN A 76 13.53 25.57 -16.68
C GLN A 76 12.64 26.03 -15.53
N SER A 77 11.90 25.14 -14.88
CA SER A 77 11.06 25.48 -13.73
C SER A 77 11.88 26.03 -12.56
N ALA A 78 13.10 25.53 -12.36
CA ALA A 78 14.01 26.04 -11.33
C ALA A 78 14.48 27.49 -11.58
N LYS A 79 14.30 28.03 -12.79
CA LYS A 79 14.66 29.41 -13.14
C LYS A 79 13.47 30.37 -13.03
N GLU A 80 12.27 29.88 -12.73
CA GLU A 80 11.11 30.74 -12.60
C GLU A 80 11.26 31.69 -11.39
N PRO A 81 10.80 32.95 -11.51
CA PRO A 81 10.91 33.94 -10.44
C PRO A 81 10.19 33.53 -9.15
N SER A 82 9.22 32.65 -9.24
CA SER A 82 8.46 32.07 -8.12
C SER A 82 9.32 31.21 -7.19
N PHE A 83 10.47 30.72 -7.64
CA PHE A 83 11.40 29.88 -6.87
C PHE A 83 12.68 30.63 -6.46
N LYS A 84 12.73 31.96 -6.59
CA LYS A 84 13.81 32.82 -6.06
C LYS A 84 13.41 33.49 -4.75
#